data_AF-A0A7C4UQ37-F1
#
_entry.id   AF-A0A7C4UQ37-F1
#
_cell.length_a   1.000
_cell.length_b   1.000
_cell.length_c   1.000
_cell.angle_alpha   90.00
_cell.angle_beta   90.00
_cell.angle_gamma   90.00
#
_symmetry.space_group_name_H-M   'P 1'
#
loop_
_entity.id
_entity.type
_entity.pdbx_description
1 polymer ?
#
loop_
_entity_poly.entity_id
_entity_poly.type
_entity_poly.pdbx_seq_one_letter_code
_entity_poly.pdbx_strand_id
1 'polypeptide(L)'
;MLISVIVVSYLIFGTGLKRTSAIIAVIIASFSRAFVDFSTSGLENPLSHLLLLLFVGYFFRIVDKRELKSKDILFLSFISSLGGLNRIDCLLIYLPMLFYAWYLYRFRFKAIFYICLGYLPIVGWEIFSIIYYGFPFPDTAYAKLGAGIPKIELIKQGLWYYWYSIYKDAITLVVIVLGILVSVLNLKKRYRKDIFPMLALSTGVVLYCLYILWIDGCFMGGEILYASFSIVSCSNNVVF
;
A
#
# COMPACT_ATOMS: atom_id res chain seq x y z
N MET A 1 -2.66 11.12 -15.78
CA MET A 1 -3.13 12.51 -15.56
C MET A 1 -4.51 12.58 -14.92
N LEU A 2 -5.60 12.11 -15.55
CA LEU A 2 -6.96 12.24 -14.99
C LEU A 2 -7.12 11.48 -13.65
N ILE A 3 -6.57 10.28 -13.56
CA ILE A 3 -6.53 9.49 -12.31
C ILE A 3 -5.70 10.18 -11.23
N SER A 4 -4.54 10.75 -11.58
CA SER A 4 -3.68 11.50 -10.66
C SER A 4 -4.41 12.73 -10.09
N VAL A 5 -5.21 13.41 -10.90
CA VAL A 5 -6.08 14.52 -10.45
C VAL A 5 -7.20 14.02 -9.53
N ILE A 6 -7.81 12.88 -9.83
CA ILE A 6 -8.82 12.25 -8.96
C ILE A 6 -8.20 11.87 -7.61
N VAL A 7 -6.98 11.33 -7.60
CA VAL A 7 -6.22 11.01 -6.39
C VAL A 7 -6.00 12.25 -5.55
N VAL A 8 -5.43 13.32 -6.13
CA VAL A 8 -5.19 14.58 -5.42
C VAL A 8 -6.50 15.20 -4.91
N SER A 9 -7.56 15.15 -5.72
CA SER A 9 -8.88 15.65 -5.33
C SER A 9 -9.47 14.84 -4.17
N TYR A 10 -9.36 13.51 -4.21
CA TYR A 10 -9.81 12.65 -3.13
C TYR A 10 -9.00 12.88 -1.85
N LEU A 11 -7.70 13.15 -1.95
CA LEU A 11 -6.87 13.51 -0.80
C LEU A 11 -7.31 14.81 -0.14
N ILE A 12 -7.66 15.83 -0.94
CA ILE A 12 -8.08 17.14 -0.43
C ILE A 12 -9.52 17.11 0.12
N PHE A 13 -10.43 16.38 -0.53
CA PHE A 13 -11.86 16.49 -0.24
C PHE A 13 -12.51 15.24 0.36
N GLY A 14 -11.90 14.05 0.21
CA GLY A 14 -12.52 12.76 0.52
C GLY A 14 -12.01 12.04 1.79
N THR A 15 -10.82 12.38 2.26
CA THR A 15 -10.14 11.69 3.39
C THR A 15 -10.55 12.17 4.78
N GLY A 16 -11.28 13.30 4.89
CA GLY A 16 -11.62 13.90 6.19
C GLY A 16 -10.41 14.52 6.92
N LEU A 17 -9.26 14.66 6.25
CA LEU A 17 -8.10 15.42 6.72
C LEU A 17 -8.49 16.90 6.95
N LYS A 18 -7.82 17.58 7.90
CA LYS A 18 -7.88 19.05 7.94
C LYS A 18 -7.35 19.60 6.61
N ARG A 19 -7.97 20.66 6.07
CA ARG A 19 -7.56 21.23 4.78
C ARG A 19 -6.06 21.57 4.74
N THR A 20 -5.51 22.03 5.87
CA THR A 20 -4.08 22.32 6.03
C THR A 20 -3.22 21.07 5.88
N SER A 21 -3.55 19.96 6.53
CA SER A 21 -2.80 18.70 6.43
C SER A 21 -2.91 18.09 5.03
N ALA A 22 -4.07 18.20 4.38
CA ALA A 22 -4.21 17.75 3.00
C ALA A 22 -3.35 18.57 2.02
N ILE A 23 -3.28 19.89 2.19
CA ILE A 23 -2.42 20.77 1.38
C ILE A 23 -0.94 20.44 1.61
N ILE A 24 -0.52 20.25 2.87
CA ILE A 24 0.86 19.89 3.18
C ILE A 24 1.22 18.51 2.59
N ALA A 25 0.32 17.52 2.68
CA ALA A 25 0.52 16.22 2.05
C ALA A 25 0.71 16.33 0.52
N VAL A 26 -0.08 17.17 -0.14
CA VAL A 26 0.03 17.43 -1.59
C VAL A 26 1.34 18.15 -1.92
N ILE A 27 1.76 19.11 -1.10
CA ILE A 27 3.05 19.80 -1.27
C ILE A 27 4.20 18.80 -1.13
N ILE A 28 4.23 18.01 -0.05
CA ILE A 28 5.26 16.98 0.18
C ILE A 28 5.28 15.99 -0.99
N ALA A 29 4.11 15.56 -1.47
CA ALA A 29 4.00 14.67 -2.62
C ALA A 29 4.50 15.30 -3.92
N SER A 30 4.27 16.60 -4.13
CA SER A 30 4.76 17.31 -5.32
C SER A 30 6.29 17.45 -5.35
N PHE A 31 6.96 17.37 -4.20
CA PHE A 31 8.42 17.39 -4.10
C PHE A 31 9.08 16.00 -4.17
N SER A 32 8.31 14.90 -4.09
CA SER A 32 8.87 13.55 -4.27
C SER A 32 8.97 13.23 -5.76
N ARG A 33 10.19 12.94 -6.22
CA ARG A 33 10.42 12.49 -7.61
C ARG A 33 9.69 11.18 -7.89
N ALA A 34 9.68 10.25 -6.93
CA ALA A 34 8.90 9.02 -7.06
C ALA A 34 7.40 9.32 -7.29
N PHE A 35 6.85 10.33 -6.63
CA PHE A 35 5.45 10.69 -6.83
C PHE A 35 5.19 11.33 -8.21
N VAL A 36 6.04 12.26 -8.62
CA VAL A 36 5.86 12.99 -9.88
C VAL A 36 6.12 12.10 -11.10
N ASP A 37 7.20 11.33 -11.07
CA ASP A 37 7.63 10.52 -12.21
C ASP A 37 6.65 9.35 -12.46
N PHE A 38 6.17 8.68 -11.40
CA PHE A 38 5.25 7.55 -11.53
C PHE A 38 3.75 7.94 -11.54
N SER A 39 3.42 9.22 -11.33
CA SER A 39 2.06 9.74 -11.55
C SER A 39 1.73 9.98 -13.03
N THR A 40 2.74 10.04 -13.89
CA THR A 40 2.59 10.28 -15.33
C THR A 40 2.90 9.05 -16.19
N SER A 41 3.64 8.07 -15.66
CA SER A 41 3.95 6.81 -16.34
C SER A 41 2.81 5.78 -16.20
N GLY A 42 2.22 5.35 -17.31
CA GLY A 42 1.30 4.21 -17.37
C GLY A 42 0.00 4.34 -16.56
N LEU A 43 -0.93 3.39 -16.74
CA LEU A 43 -2.16 3.32 -15.94
C LEU A 43 -1.92 2.66 -14.58
N GLU A 44 -0.95 1.74 -14.52
CA GLU A 44 -0.69 0.85 -13.39
C GLU A 44 -0.41 1.61 -12.09
N ASN A 45 0.56 2.53 -12.12
CA ASN A 45 1.00 3.26 -10.92
C ASN A 45 -0.05 4.25 -10.39
N PRO A 46 -0.65 5.14 -11.21
CA PRO A 46 -1.73 6.02 -10.74
C PRO A 46 -2.95 5.26 -10.20
N LEU A 47 -3.32 4.14 -10.82
CA LEU A 47 -4.45 3.32 -10.38
C LEU A 47 -4.16 2.62 -9.04
N SER A 48 -2.94 2.10 -8.85
CA SER A 48 -2.51 1.52 -7.58
C SER A 48 -2.63 2.53 -6.45
N HIS A 49 -2.29 3.79 -6.71
CA HIS A 49 -2.39 4.89 -5.74
C HIS A 49 -3.83 5.21 -5.38
N LEU A 50 -4.70 5.28 -6.39
CA LEU A 50 -6.12 5.51 -6.18
C LEU A 50 -6.72 4.41 -5.30
N LEU A 51 -6.49 3.14 -5.65
CA LEU A 51 -7.02 2.00 -4.91
C LEU A 51 -6.50 1.96 -3.47
N LEU A 52 -5.22 2.23 -3.29
CA LEU A 52 -4.57 2.24 -1.99
C LEU A 52 -5.10 3.36 -1.09
N LEU A 53 -5.31 4.57 -1.62
CA LEU A 53 -5.88 5.69 -0.88
C LEU A 53 -7.37 5.48 -0.58
N LEU A 54 -8.13 4.92 -1.52
CA LEU A 54 -9.52 4.54 -1.29
C LEU A 54 -9.62 3.50 -0.18
N PHE A 55 -8.75 2.49 -0.19
CA PHE A 55 -8.71 1.45 0.84
C PHE A 55 -8.38 2.06 2.21
N VAL A 56 -7.28 2.81 2.33
CA VAL A 56 -6.82 3.37 3.60
C VAL A 56 -7.82 4.39 4.14
N GLY A 57 -8.32 5.30 3.30
CA GLY A 57 -9.32 6.29 3.69
C GLY A 57 -10.62 5.65 4.16
N TYR A 58 -11.10 4.61 3.46
CA TYR A 58 -12.28 3.87 3.87
C TYR A 58 -12.04 3.06 5.16
N PHE A 59 -10.88 2.41 5.29
CA PHE A 59 -10.49 1.64 6.47
C PHE A 59 -10.49 2.48 7.74
N PHE A 60 -9.82 3.64 7.76
CA PHE A 60 -9.83 4.51 8.93
C PHE A 60 -11.24 5.02 9.24
N ARG A 61 -12.03 5.39 8.23
CA ARG A 61 -13.42 5.84 8.41
C ARG A 61 -14.32 4.79 9.07
N ILE A 62 -14.18 3.51 8.74
CA ILE A 62 -15.00 2.44 9.33
C ILE A 62 -14.49 2.05 10.72
N VAL A 63 -13.17 2.05 10.92
CA VAL A 63 -12.55 1.68 12.20
C VAL A 63 -12.87 2.71 13.28
N ASP A 64 -12.89 4.00 12.94
CA ASP A 64 -13.28 5.08 13.85
C ASP A 64 -14.72 4.93 14.35
N LYS A 65 -15.63 4.48 13.47
CA LYS A 65 -17.02 4.22 13.80
C LYS A 65 -17.23 2.96 14.64
N ARG A 66 -16.26 2.03 14.68
CA ARG A 66 -16.28 0.75 15.41
C ARG A 66 -17.45 -0.19 15.11
N GLU A 67 -18.24 0.10 14.09
CA GLU A 67 -19.34 -0.74 13.64
C GLU A 67 -19.07 -1.23 12.23
N LEU A 68 -18.30 -2.31 12.13
CA LEU A 68 -18.04 -2.95 10.84
C LEU A 68 -19.27 -3.75 10.41
N LYS A 69 -19.77 -3.46 9.21
CA LYS A 69 -20.82 -4.22 8.54
C LYS A 69 -20.20 -5.22 7.57
N SER A 70 -20.98 -6.23 7.18
CA SER A 70 -20.59 -7.21 6.16
C SER A 70 -20.13 -6.56 4.85
N LYS A 71 -20.83 -5.49 4.43
CA LYS A 71 -20.53 -4.74 3.20
C LYS A 71 -19.14 -4.09 3.26
N ASP A 72 -18.69 -3.69 4.45
CA ASP A 72 -17.43 -2.97 4.63
C ASP A 72 -16.24 -3.93 4.45
N ILE A 73 -16.33 -5.15 5.02
CA ILE A 73 -15.33 -6.21 4.82
C ILE A 73 -15.28 -6.62 3.35
N LEU A 74 -16.44 -6.82 2.73
CA LEU A 74 -16.52 -7.17 1.32
C LEU A 74 -15.86 -6.09 0.45
N PHE A 75 -16.16 -4.82 0.71
CA PHE A 75 -15.63 -3.69 -0.05
C PHE A 75 -14.12 -3.53 0.13
N LEU A 76 -13.59 -3.64 1.37
CA LEU A 76 -12.15 -3.63 1.61
C LEU A 76 -11.45 -4.77 0.88
N SER A 77 -12.01 -5.98 0.95
CA SER A 77 -11.46 -7.16 0.28
C SER A 77 -11.48 -7.00 -1.24
N PHE A 78 -12.57 -6.46 -1.78
CA PHE A 78 -12.70 -6.15 -3.20
C PHE A 78 -11.68 -5.12 -3.69
N ILE A 79 -11.51 -3.99 -2.98
CA ILE A 79 -10.48 -3.01 -3.33
C ILE A 79 -9.07 -3.61 -3.26
N SER A 80 -8.78 -4.40 -2.21
CA SER A 80 -7.48 -5.06 -2.10
C SER A 80 -7.25 -6.06 -3.24
N SER A 81 -8.30 -6.73 -3.71
CA SER A 81 -8.24 -7.65 -4.85
C SER A 81 -7.97 -6.90 -6.15
N LEU A 82 -8.62 -5.75 -6.38
CA LEU A 82 -8.32 -4.89 -7.52
C LEU A 82 -6.88 -4.35 -7.44
N GLY A 83 -6.42 -4.01 -6.24
CA GLY A 83 -5.04 -3.60 -5.99
C GLY A 83 -4.05 -4.69 -6.35
N GLY A 84 -4.33 -5.95 -5.96
CA GLY A 84 -3.49 -7.10 -6.29
C GLY A 84 -3.52 -7.51 -7.76
N LEU A 85 -4.63 -7.29 -8.48
CA LEU A 85 -4.69 -7.47 -9.94
C LEU A 85 -3.80 -6.49 -10.68
N ASN A 86 -3.69 -5.26 -10.16
CA ASN A 86 -2.81 -4.26 -10.72
C ASN A 86 -1.35 -4.56 -10.35
N ARG A 87 -1.11 -4.84 -9.06
CA ARG A 87 0.20 -5.04 -8.45
C ARG A 87 0.09 -5.97 -7.25
N ILE A 88 0.48 -7.23 -7.45
CA ILE A 88 0.31 -8.28 -6.43
C ILE A 88 1.12 -8.01 -5.15
N ASP A 89 2.25 -7.31 -5.28
CA ASP A 89 3.12 -6.85 -4.18
C ASP A 89 2.41 -5.87 -3.23
N CYS A 90 1.47 -5.05 -3.73
CA CYS A 90 0.70 -4.12 -2.90
C CYS A 90 -0.18 -4.84 -1.87
N LEU A 91 -0.48 -6.14 -2.04
CA LEU A 91 -1.21 -6.95 -1.06
C LEU A 91 -0.52 -6.97 0.31
N LEU A 92 0.82 -6.83 0.37
CA LEU A 92 1.56 -6.76 1.63
C LEU A 92 1.15 -5.56 2.49
N ILE A 93 0.69 -4.47 1.86
CA ILE A 93 0.18 -3.29 2.55
C ILE A 93 -1.26 -3.51 3.00
N TYR A 94 -2.11 -4.10 2.14
CA TYR A 94 -3.53 -4.29 2.42
C TYR A 94 -3.80 -5.34 3.51
N LEU A 95 -3.05 -6.45 3.50
CA LEU A 95 -3.33 -7.63 4.31
C LEU A 95 -3.31 -7.37 5.84
N PRO A 96 -2.34 -6.65 6.42
CA PRO A 96 -2.36 -6.37 7.86
C PRO A 96 -3.57 -5.54 8.30
N MET A 97 -4.01 -4.60 7.47
CA MET A 97 -5.22 -3.80 7.73
C MET A 97 -6.50 -4.63 7.57
N LEU A 98 -6.57 -5.48 6.54
CA LEU A 98 -7.68 -6.43 6.36
C LEU A 98 -7.78 -7.42 7.51
N PHE A 99 -6.64 -7.92 8.00
CA PHE A 99 -6.57 -8.78 9.18
C PHE A 99 -7.10 -8.06 10.42
N TYR A 100 -6.73 -6.79 10.61
CA TYR A 100 -7.25 -5.98 11.70
C TYR A 100 -8.77 -5.74 11.58
N ALA A 101 -9.28 -5.46 10.38
CA ALA A 101 -10.71 -5.32 10.13
C ALA A 101 -11.47 -6.63 10.42
N TRP A 102 -10.93 -7.77 9.98
CA TRP A 102 -11.45 -9.11 10.31
C TRP A 102 -11.48 -9.35 11.82
N TYR A 103 -10.42 -8.97 12.54
CA TYR A 103 -10.32 -9.14 13.99
C TYR A 103 -11.38 -8.33 14.75
N LEU A 104 -11.67 -7.11 14.29
CA LEU A 104 -12.68 -6.22 14.87
C LEU A 104 -14.12 -6.64 14.55
N TYR A 105 -14.36 -7.34 13.45
CA TYR A 105 -15.71 -7.74 13.07
C TYR A 105 -16.28 -8.81 14.01
N ARG A 106 -17.51 -8.59 14.46
CA ARG A 106 -18.18 -9.44 15.46
C ARG A 106 -18.30 -10.91 15.02
N PHE A 107 -18.60 -11.17 13.74
CA PHE A 107 -18.84 -12.51 13.21
C PHE A 107 -17.68 -12.99 12.34
N ARG A 108 -16.52 -13.29 12.96
CA ARG A 108 -15.25 -13.58 12.27
C ARG A 108 -15.33 -14.67 11.19
N PHE A 109 -16.08 -15.74 11.42
CA PHE A 109 -16.27 -16.80 10.41
C PHE A 109 -17.06 -16.30 9.20
N LYS A 110 -18.07 -15.45 9.42
CA LYS A 110 -18.82 -14.82 8.33
C LYS A 110 -17.98 -13.81 7.56
N ALA A 111 -17.03 -13.14 8.23
CA ALA A 111 -16.07 -12.27 7.54
C ALA A 111 -15.20 -13.02 6.54
N ILE A 112 -14.78 -14.25 6.84
CA ILE A 112 -14.00 -15.08 5.88
C ILE A 112 -14.78 -15.25 4.58
N PHE A 113 -16.08 -15.55 4.66
CA PHE A 113 -16.92 -15.64 3.47
C PHE A 113 -16.92 -14.34 2.63
N TYR A 114 -17.06 -13.18 3.27
CA TYR A 114 -17.01 -11.88 2.56
C TYR A 114 -15.62 -11.54 2.01
N ILE A 115 -14.55 -11.97 2.70
CA ILE A 115 -13.18 -11.83 2.20
C ILE A 115 -13.02 -12.68 0.94
N CYS A 116 -13.36 -13.97 0.99
CA CYS A 116 -13.31 -14.85 -0.17
C CYS A 116 -14.12 -14.29 -1.34
N LEU A 117 -15.32 -13.77 -1.07
CA LEU A 117 -16.17 -13.15 -2.10
C LEU A 117 -15.54 -11.88 -2.68
N GLY A 118 -14.86 -11.07 -1.88
CA GLY A 118 -14.15 -9.88 -2.36
C GLY A 118 -12.90 -10.19 -3.18
N TYR A 119 -12.24 -11.33 -2.94
CA TYR A 119 -11.05 -11.78 -3.68
C TYR A 119 -11.35 -12.54 -4.98
N LEU A 120 -12.63 -12.68 -5.35
CA LEU A 120 -13.03 -13.29 -6.62
C LEU A 120 -12.35 -12.69 -7.87
N PRO A 121 -12.06 -11.37 -7.96
CA PRO A 121 -11.35 -10.82 -9.12
C PRO A 121 -9.95 -11.42 -9.33
N ILE A 122 -9.14 -11.53 -8.26
CA ILE A 122 -7.81 -12.19 -8.35
C ILE A 122 -7.96 -13.66 -8.69
N VAL A 123 -8.89 -14.37 -8.02
CA VAL A 123 -9.10 -15.80 -8.29
C VAL A 123 -9.54 -16.03 -9.74
N GLY A 124 -10.42 -15.19 -10.27
CA GLY A 124 -10.86 -15.25 -11.67
C GLY A 124 -9.72 -15.00 -12.64
N TRP A 125 -8.82 -14.06 -12.34
CA TRP A 125 -7.62 -13.81 -13.12
C TRP A 125 -6.65 -14.99 -13.09
N GLU A 126 -6.39 -15.57 -11.92
CA GLU A 126 -5.52 -16.74 -11.77
C GLU A 126 -6.06 -17.94 -12.55
N ILE A 127 -7.36 -18.23 -12.44
CA ILE A 127 -8.02 -19.29 -13.22
C ILE A 127 -7.85 -19.04 -14.72
N PHE A 128 -8.11 -17.81 -15.18
CA PHE A 128 -7.91 -17.43 -16.58
C PHE A 128 -6.44 -17.62 -17.01
N SER A 129 -5.48 -17.19 -16.18
CA SER A 129 -4.06 -17.28 -16.50
C SER A 129 -3.59 -18.72 -16.69
N ILE A 130 -4.07 -19.63 -15.84
CA ILE A 130 -3.75 -21.06 -15.93
C ILE A 130 -4.37 -21.66 -17.19
N ILE A 131 -5.62 -21.32 -17.51
CA ILE A 131 -6.30 -21.85 -18.71
C ILE A 131 -5.66 -21.32 -20.00
N TYR A 132 -5.32 -20.03 -20.02
CA TYR A 132 -4.86 -19.36 -21.23
C TYR A 132 -3.35 -19.48 -21.46
N TYR A 133 -2.53 -19.29 -20.42
CA TYR A 133 -1.07 -19.32 -20.50
C TYR A 133 -0.46 -20.65 -20.03
N GLY A 134 -1.20 -21.48 -19.31
CA GLY A 134 -0.69 -22.75 -18.74
C GLY A 134 0.12 -22.58 -17.45
N PHE A 135 0.30 -21.35 -16.97
CA PHE A 135 1.06 -21.03 -15.76
C PHE A 135 0.31 -19.99 -14.91
N PRO A 136 0.37 -20.09 -13.56
CA PRO A 136 -0.30 -19.13 -12.66
C PRO A 136 0.45 -17.79 -12.57
N PHE A 137 1.77 -17.80 -12.73
CA PHE A 137 2.61 -16.62 -12.60
C PHE A 137 3.25 -16.26 -13.94
N PRO A 138 3.61 -14.98 -14.16
CA PRO A 138 4.28 -14.57 -15.38
C PRO A 138 5.67 -15.19 -15.50
N ASP A 139 6.11 -15.47 -16.73
CA ASP A 139 7.43 -16.05 -17.03
C ASP A 139 8.61 -15.24 -16.44
N THR A 140 8.42 -13.92 -16.30
CA THR A 140 9.40 -13.04 -15.67
C THR A 140 9.65 -13.36 -14.21
N ALA A 141 8.64 -13.83 -13.46
CA ALA A 141 8.80 -14.28 -12.09
C ALA A 141 9.65 -15.56 -12.03
N TYR A 142 9.37 -16.52 -12.90
CA TYR A 142 10.16 -17.75 -13.00
C TYR A 142 11.60 -17.48 -13.44
N ALA A 143 11.80 -16.60 -14.42
CA ALA A 143 13.13 -16.22 -14.88
C ALA A 143 13.95 -15.53 -13.78
N LYS A 144 13.33 -14.60 -13.02
CA LYS A 144 14.00 -13.91 -11.92
C LYS A 144 14.35 -14.85 -10.75
N LEU A 145 13.41 -15.69 -10.33
CA LEU A 145 13.63 -16.59 -9.20
C LEU A 145 14.50 -17.80 -9.58
N GLY A 146 14.48 -18.20 -10.84
CA GLY A 146 15.23 -19.33 -11.40
C GLY A 146 16.62 -18.99 -11.96
N ALA A 147 17.05 -17.72 -11.89
CA ALA A 147 18.32 -17.27 -12.48
C ALA A 147 19.59 -17.86 -11.82
N GLY A 148 19.47 -18.58 -10.71
CA GLY A 148 20.61 -19.18 -10.00
C GLY A 148 21.52 -18.18 -9.27
N ILE A 149 21.10 -16.91 -9.16
CA ILE A 149 21.86 -15.85 -8.49
C ILE A 149 21.84 -16.09 -6.97
N PRO A 150 23.01 -16.06 -6.29
CA PRO A 150 23.07 -16.18 -4.83
C PRO A 150 22.21 -15.12 -4.14
N LYS A 151 21.40 -15.54 -3.15
CA LYS A 151 20.46 -14.64 -2.46
C LYS A 151 21.13 -13.42 -1.81
N ILE A 152 22.38 -13.57 -1.37
CA ILE A 152 23.16 -12.47 -0.79
C ILE A 152 23.45 -11.36 -1.81
N GLU A 153 23.61 -11.69 -3.09
CA GLU A 153 23.84 -10.72 -4.16
C GLU A 153 22.55 -9.95 -4.46
N LEU A 154 21.40 -10.64 -4.47
CA LEU A 154 20.08 -10.01 -4.60
C LEU A 154 19.82 -9.01 -3.46
N ILE A 155 20.14 -9.38 -2.21
CA ILE A 155 19.99 -8.48 -1.06
C ILE A 155 20.94 -7.28 -1.17
N LYS A 156 22.19 -7.48 -1.60
CA LYS A 156 23.13 -6.38 -1.86
C LYS A 156 22.59 -5.42 -2.90
N GLN A 157 21.99 -5.93 -3.98
CA GLN A 157 21.35 -5.11 -5.01
C GLN A 157 20.14 -4.34 -4.45
N GLY A 158 19.31 -4.98 -3.62
CA GLY A 158 18.22 -4.32 -2.90
C GLY A 158 18.72 -3.18 -2.01
N LEU A 159 19.82 -3.37 -1.28
CA LEU A 159 20.45 -2.29 -0.49
C LEU A 159 20.96 -1.14 -1.37
N TRP A 160 21.56 -1.46 -2.51
CA TRP A 160 21.94 -0.45 -3.50
C TRP A 160 20.75 0.33 -4.04
N TYR A 161 19.59 -0.32 -4.23
CA TYR A 161 18.35 0.35 -4.60
C TYR A 161 17.92 1.38 -3.55
N TYR A 162 17.94 1.02 -2.26
CA TYR A 162 17.65 1.96 -1.19
C TYR A 162 18.65 3.12 -1.14
N TRP A 163 19.95 2.83 -1.27
CA TRP A 163 20.98 3.86 -1.31
C TRP A 163 20.77 4.83 -2.48
N TYR A 164 20.45 4.29 -3.66
CA TYR A 164 20.13 5.09 -4.83
C TYR A 164 18.88 5.95 -4.61
N SER A 165 17.84 5.41 -3.96
CA SER A 165 16.67 6.19 -3.55
C SER A 165 17.02 7.30 -2.57
N ILE A 166 17.89 7.09 -1.58
CA ILE A 166 18.36 8.17 -0.69
C ILE A 166 19.07 9.26 -1.51
N TYR A 167 19.94 8.87 -2.44
CA TYR A 167 20.71 9.82 -3.23
C TYR A 167 19.84 10.64 -4.21
N LYS A 168 18.80 10.04 -4.78
CA LYS A 168 17.94 10.68 -5.81
C LYS A 168 16.64 11.27 -5.28
N ASP A 169 16.06 10.68 -4.25
CA ASP A 169 14.79 11.10 -3.63
C ASP A 169 14.78 10.72 -2.13
N ALA A 170 15.60 11.39 -1.33
CA ALA A 170 15.64 11.15 0.12
C ALA A 170 14.28 11.37 0.79
N ILE A 171 13.42 12.23 0.21
CA ILE A 171 12.13 12.62 0.77
C ILE A 171 11.21 11.41 0.92
N THR A 172 11.19 10.49 -0.07
CA THR A 172 10.34 9.28 -0.02
C THR A 172 10.67 8.44 1.22
N LEU A 173 11.96 8.15 1.44
CA LEU A 173 12.40 7.32 2.55
C LEU A 173 12.28 8.04 3.90
N VAL A 174 12.61 9.33 3.96
CA VAL A 174 12.44 10.13 5.19
C VAL A 174 10.98 10.13 5.62
N VAL A 175 10.04 10.37 4.71
CA VAL A 175 8.61 10.37 5.05
C VAL A 175 8.17 8.98 5.50
N ILE A 176 8.55 7.90 4.81
CA ILE A 176 8.24 6.52 5.24
C ILE A 176 8.74 6.25 6.66
N VAL A 177 10.00 6.56 6.94
CA VAL A 177 10.62 6.37 8.26
C VAL A 177 9.92 7.21 9.33
N LEU A 178 9.66 8.49 9.05
CA LEU A 178 8.94 9.37 9.96
C LEU A 178 7.52 8.86 10.23
N GLY A 179 6.80 8.36 9.24
CA GLY A 179 5.47 7.78 9.42
C GLY A 179 5.45 6.57 10.35
N ILE A 180 6.41 5.66 10.16
CA ILE A 180 6.59 4.50 11.03
C ILE A 180 6.95 4.96 12.45
N LEU A 181 7.91 5.90 12.58
CA LEU A 181 8.31 6.43 13.88
C LEU A 181 7.17 7.14 14.59
N VAL A 182 6.36 7.94 13.91
CA VAL A 182 5.18 8.62 14.49
C VAL A 182 4.18 7.59 14.99
N SER A 183 3.92 6.51 14.22
CA SER A 183 3.05 5.41 14.62
C SER A 183 3.54 4.73 15.91
N VAL A 184 4.85 4.48 16.01
CA VAL A 184 5.49 3.82 17.17
C VAL A 184 5.67 4.76 18.37
N LEU A 185 6.04 6.03 18.18
CA LEU A 185 6.28 6.97 19.26
C LEU A 185 4.97 7.45 19.90
N ASN A 186 3.89 7.53 19.12
CA ASN A 186 2.55 7.81 19.64
C ASN A 186 2.00 6.69 20.54
N LEU A 187 2.63 5.50 20.58
CA LEU A 187 2.33 4.43 21.55
C LEU A 187 2.39 4.94 23.01
N LYS A 188 3.22 5.95 23.29
CA LYS A 188 3.47 6.43 24.65
C LYS A 188 2.55 7.55 25.13
N LYS A 189 1.82 8.26 24.24
CA LYS A 189 1.13 9.52 24.60
C LYS A 189 -0.36 9.59 24.30
N ARG A 190 -0.98 8.63 23.59
CA ARG A 190 -2.36 8.78 23.10
C ARG A 190 -3.31 7.65 23.52
N TYR A 191 -4.60 7.95 23.55
CA TYR A 191 -5.69 7.02 23.83
C TYR A 191 -5.52 5.73 23.00
N ARG A 192 -5.57 4.56 23.64
CA ARG A 192 -5.41 3.20 23.07
C ARG A 192 -6.23 2.91 21.79
N LYS A 193 -7.19 3.76 21.44
CA LYS A 193 -8.18 3.54 20.38
C LYS A 193 -7.62 3.73 18.96
N ASP A 194 -6.62 4.59 18.77
CA ASP A 194 -6.13 4.97 17.43
C ASP A 194 -4.79 4.30 17.07
N ILE A 195 -4.17 3.60 18.03
CA ILE A 195 -2.83 3.00 17.88
C ILE A 195 -2.85 1.77 16.97
N PHE A 196 -3.76 0.83 17.22
CA PHE A 196 -3.77 -0.45 16.50
C PHE A 196 -4.00 -0.33 14.98
N PRO A 197 -4.87 0.57 14.49
CA PRO A 197 -5.03 0.79 13.05
C PRO A 197 -3.77 1.36 12.40
N MET A 198 -3.06 2.27 13.09
CA MET A 198 -1.79 2.82 12.61
C MET A 198 -0.67 1.78 12.62
N LEU A 199 -0.63 0.90 13.62
CA LEU A 199 0.31 -0.23 13.65
C LEU A 199 0.07 -1.20 12.50
N ALA A 200 -1.20 -1.50 12.18
CA ALA A 200 -1.52 -2.36 11.03
C ALA A 200 -1.00 -1.76 9.72
N LEU A 201 -1.20 -0.45 9.51
CA LEU A 201 -0.67 0.29 8.36
C LEU A 201 0.86 0.24 8.31
N SER A 202 1.53 0.59 9.41
CA SER A 202 2.99 0.60 9.49
C SER A 202 3.57 -0.80 9.28
N THR A 203 2.90 -1.84 9.77
CA THR A 203 3.31 -3.24 9.55
C THR A 203 3.27 -3.58 8.07
N GLY A 204 2.22 -3.19 7.34
CA GLY A 204 2.12 -3.40 5.90
C GLY A 204 3.22 -2.67 5.12
N VAL A 205 3.51 -1.43 5.48
CA VAL A 205 4.61 -0.66 4.88
C VAL A 205 5.97 -1.31 5.14
N VAL A 206 6.22 -1.79 6.36
CA VAL A 206 7.47 -2.49 6.71
C VAL A 206 7.61 -3.80 5.95
N LEU A 207 6.55 -4.62 5.89
CA LEU A 207 6.55 -5.87 5.13
C LEU A 207 6.85 -5.62 3.65
N TYR A 208 6.26 -4.57 3.08
CA TYR A 208 6.49 -4.20 1.71
C TYR A 208 7.94 -3.70 1.47
N CYS A 209 8.53 -2.94 2.40
CA CYS A 209 9.95 -2.58 2.33
C CYS A 209 10.88 -3.81 2.43
N LEU A 210 10.58 -4.75 3.32
CA LEU A 210 11.35 -6.00 3.43
C LEU A 210 11.24 -6.85 2.16
N TYR A 211 10.08 -6.84 1.52
CA TYR A 211 9.86 -7.51 0.24
C TYR A 211 10.71 -6.91 -0.89
N ILE A 212 10.86 -5.58 -0.94
CA ILE A 212 11.77 -4.90 -1.89
C ILE A 212 13.21 -5.41 -1.71
N LEU A 213 13.69 -5.47 -0.46
CA LEU A 213 15.02 -6.03 -0.16
C LEU A 213 15.14 -7.50 -0.55
N TRP A 214 14.04 -8.26 -0.45
CA TRP A 214 14.03 -9.68 -0.73
C TRP A 214 14.09 -9.97 -2.24
N ILE A 215 13.44 -9.18 -3.08
CA ILE A 215 13.37 -9.46 -4.51
C ILE A 215 14.61 -9.01 -5.28
N ASP A 216 15.33 -7.98 -4.82
CA ASP A 216 16.48 -7.27 -5.46
C ASP A 216 16.23 -5.80 -5.85
N GLY A 217 15.05 -5.26 -5.50
CA GLY A 217 14.61 -3.93 -5.92
C GLY A 217 13.87 -3.93 -7.25
N CYS A 218 13.66 -2.73 -7.82
CA CYS A 218 13.19 -2.58 -9.21
C CYS A 218 14.30 -2.00 -10.07
N PHE A 219 14.26 -2.26 -11.38
CA PHE A 219 15.15 -1.59 -12.33
C PHE A 219 14.88 -0.06 -12.37
N MET A 220 13.65 0.35 -12.06
CA MET A 220 13.23 1.75 -11.94
C MET A 220 13.26 2.22 -10.48
N GLY A 221 14.14 3.17 -10.18
CA GLY A 221 14.25 3.78 -8.85
C GLY A 221 12.99 4.55 -8.46
N GLY A 222 12.46 4.31 -7.26
CA GLY A 222 11.31 5.03 -6.68
C GLY A 222 9.94 4.39 -6.93
N GLU A 223 9.80 3.54 -7.96
CA GLU A 223 8.52 2.96 -8.38
C GLU A 223 7.81 2.19 -7.26
N ILE A 224 8.58 1.42 -6.50
CA ILE A 224 8.00 0.53 -5.48
C ILE A 224 7.75 1.33 -4.19
N LEU A 225 8.68 2.21 -3.77
CA LEU A 225 8.55 3.03 -2.54
C LEU A 225 7.41 4.07 -2.59
N TYR A 226 6.96 4.38 -3.80
CA TYR A 226 5.86 5.28 -4.10
C TYR A 226 4.57 4.94 -3.32
N ALA A 227 4.17 3.67 -3.28
CA ALA A 227 2.96 3.21 -2.58
C ALA A 227 3.01 3.47 -1.07
N SER A 228 4.17 3.27 -0.45
CA SER A 228 4.38 3.49 0.99
C SER A 228 4.37 4.97 1.36
N PHE A 229 4.92 5.82 0.49
CA PHE A 229 4.98 7.26 0.69
C PHE A 229 3.61 7.95 0.62
N SER A 230 2.77 7.58 -0.36
CA SER A 230 1.43 8.16 -0.48
C SER A 230 0.53 7.83 0.69
N ILE A 231 0.70 6.66 1.31
CA ILE A 231 0.00 6.30 2.54
C ILE A 231 0.40 7.21 3.69
N VAL A 232 1.70 7.31 3.91
CA VAL A 232 2.26 7.94 5.10
C VAL A 232 1.98 9.44 5.08
N SER A 233 2.10 10.07 3.91
CA SER A 233 1.76 11.48 3.71
C SER A 233 0.29 11.80 3.96
N CYS A 234 -0.61 10.82 3.86
CA CYS A 234 -2.05 11.04 3.99
C CYS A 234 -2.63 10.59 5.34
N SER A 235 -1.77 10.11 6.24
CA SER A 235 -2.17 9.83 7.60
C SER A 235 -2.31 11.14 8.38
N ASN A 236 -3.51 11.39 8.93
CA ASN A 236 -3.89 12.57 9.73
C ASN A 236 -2.92 12.92 10.88
N ASN A 237 -2.02 12.01 11.27
CA ASN A 237 -1.07 12.17 12.37
C ASN A 237 0.38 12.35 11.93
N VAL A 238 0.72 12.15 10.66
CA VAL A 238 2.10 12.32 10.13
C VAL A 238 2.29 13.72 9.56
N VAL A 239 1.21 14.33 9.07
CA VAL A 239 1.21 15.73 8.67
C VAL A 239 0.87 16.57 9.89
N PHE A 240 1.88 17.28 10.38
CA PHE A 240 1.90 18.15 11.56
C PHE A 240 0.61 18.93 11.83
#